data_AF-A0A5N0HVB8-F1
#
_entry.id   AF-A0A5N0HVB8-F1
#
_cell.length_a   1.000
_cell.length_b   1.000
_cell.length_c   1.000
_cell.angle_alpha   90.00
_cell.angle_beta   90.00
_cell.angle_gamma   90.00
#
_symmetry.space_group_name_H-M   'P 1'
#
loop_
_entity.id
_entity.type
_entity.pdbx_description
1 polymer ?
#
loop_
_entity_poly.entity_id
_entity_poly.type
_entity_poly.pdbx_seq_one_letter_code
_entity_poly.pdbx_strand_id
1 'polypeptide(L)'
;MRGPSTGRLWLDSLVADLLATVVVFGFSRAYRNSSVYDAYWSVIPPLLTCYWWARGGLGVEQLRCWLVTVLVVVWSVRLTGNWVYGFAGLHHEDWRYALFRERAGRWEFVVDLVAIHLVPTAQVFLGMLPVYVCMTHPGRGVSWLAGLALFGVAAAPGQAWWLFVGAVAMLAMFLGASIPMMEQRSLQRRPGYQSVIARVPRFVPRPPRRTAA
;
A
#
# COMPACT_ATOMS: atom_id res chain seq x y z
N MET A 1 27.92 -12.81 5.05
CA MET A 1 26.51 -13.26 5.24
C MET A 1 25.96 -13.67 3.88
N ARG A 2 25.34 -14.85 3.75
CA ARG A 2 24.77 -15.37 2.49
C ARG A 2 23.43 -14.68 2.22
N GLY A 3 23.46 -13.54 1.53
CA GLY A 3 22.27 -12.83 1.05
C GLY A 3 22.51 -12.33 -0.38
N PRO A 4 21.51 -11.72 -1.04
CA PRO A 4 21.71 -11.09 -2.34
C PRO A 4 22.90 -10.14 -2.29
N SER A 5 23.82 -10.27 -3.26
CA SER A 5 25.09 -9.52 -3.28
C SER A 5 25.34 -8.94 -4.68
N THR A 6 24.45 -8.06 -5.10
CA THR A 6 24.52 -7.35 -6.39
C THR A 6 25.43 -6.13 -6.34
N GLY A 7 25.94 -5.77 -5.14
CA GLY A 7 26.73 -4.57 -4.91
C GLY A 7 25.89 -3.29 -4.80
N ARG A 8 24.56 -3.40 -4.91
CA ARG A 8 23.62 -2.28 -4.79
C ARG A 8 22.63 -2.57 -3.65
N LEU A 9 22.74 -1.84 -2.56
CA LEU A 9 21.93 -2.06 -1.35
C LEU A 9 20.42 -2.09 -1.63
N TRP A 10 19.90 -1.17 -2.44
CA TRP A 10 18.48 -1.17 -2.81
C TRP A 10 18.05 -2.41 -3.59
N LEU A 11 18.91 -2.93 -4.48
CA LEU A 11 18.59 -4.10 -5.29
C LEU A 11 18.66 -5.37 -4.44
N ASP A 12 19.63 -5.45 -3.54
CA ASP A 12 19.73 -6.54 -2.58
C ASP A 12 18.48 -6.59 -1.67
N SER A 13 18.00 -5.42 -1.22
CA SER A 13 16.75 -5.31 -0.46
C SER A 13 15.52 -5.68 -1.28
N LEU A 14 15.43 -5.28 -2.56
CA LEU A 14 14.31 -5.65 -3.43
C LEU A 14 14.27 -7.15 -3.67
N VAL A 15 15.40 -7.78 -3.95
CA VAL A 15 15.49 -9.23 -4.13
C VAL A 15 15.09 -9.94 -2.83
N ALA A 16 15.56 -9.46 -1.67
CA ALA A 16 15.16 -10.02 -0.38
C ALA A 16 13.66 -9.90 -0.12
N ASP A 17 13.05 -8.75 -0.44
CA ASP A 17 11.61 -8.50 -0.31
C ASP A 17 10.79 -9.42 -1.23
N LEU A 18 11.20 -9.56 -2.49
CA LEU A 18 10.56 -10.50 -3.43
C LEU A 18 10.66 -11.97 -2.96
N LEU A 19 11.81 -12.38 -2.43
CA LEU A 19 11.99 -13.73 -1.86
C LEU A 19 11.12 -13.95 -0.63
N ALA A 20 11.04 -12.96 0.26
CA ALA A 20 10.15 -13.00 1.42
C ALA A 20 8.67 -13.07 0.98
N THR A 21 8.28 -12.31 -0.05
CA THR A 21 6.94 -12.39 -0.64
C THR A 21 6.64 -13.78 -1.21
N VAL A 22 7.61 -14.47 -1.83
CA VAL A 22 7.43 -15.86 -2.28
C VAL A 22 7.21 -16.81 -1.10
N VAL A 23 7.91 -16.60 0.03
CA VAL A 23 7.68 -17.38 1.26
C VAL A 23 6.28 -17.12 1.82
N VAL A 24 5.87 -15.86 1.90
CA VAL A 24 4.53 -15.45 2.34
C VAL A 24 3.45 -16.01 1.43
N PHE A 25 3.69 -16.04 0.11
CA PHE A 25 2.83 -16.69 -0.86
C PHE A 25 2.74 -18.20 -0.61
N GLY A 26 3.84 -18.87 -0.28
CA GLY A 26 3.83 -20.27 0.14
C GLY A 26 2.90 -20.50 1.35
N PHE A 27 2.97 -19.64 2.36
CA PHE A 27 2.07 -19.68 3.52
C PHE A 27 0.61 -19.38 3.15
N SER A 28 0.34 -18.40 2.28
CA SER A 28 -1.02 -18.11 1.85
C SER A 28 -1.64 -19.29 1.11
N ARG A 29 -0.86 -20.04 0.31
CA ARG A 29 -1.32 -21.29 -0.29
C ARG A 29 -1.54 -22.40 0.73
N ALA A 30 -0.64 -22.56 1.71
CA ALA A 30 -0.77 -23.58 2.75
C ALA A 30 -2.03 -23.37 3.61
N TYR A 31 -2.35 -22.12 3.95
CA TYR A 31 -3.53 -21.77 4.74
C TYR A 31 -4.76 -21.44 3.90
N ARG A 32 -4.64 -21.43 2.56
CA ARG A 32 -5.68 -20.98 1.61
C ARG A 32 -6.24 -19.60 1.98
N ASN A 33 -5.34 -18.70 2.34
CA ASN A 33 -5.68 -17.36 2.82
C ASN A 33 -4.62 -16.33 2.40
N SER A 34 -4.92 -15.55 1.37
CA SER A 34 -4.06 -14.47 0.86
C SER A 34 -4.02 -13.24 1.76
N SER A 35 -4.92 -13.11 2.76
CA SER A 35 -4.79 -12.08 3.81
C SER A 35 -3.60 -12.30 4.75
N VAL A 36 -2.89 -13.43 4.66
CA VAL A 36 -1.58 -13.57 5.32
C VAL A 36 -0.59 -12.53 4.79
N TYR A 37 -0.70 -12.16 3.52
CA TYR A 37 0.09 -11.06 2.94
C TYR A 37 -0.21 -9.72 3.61
N ASP A 38 -1.44 -9.50 4.11
CA ASP A 38 -1.84 -8.24 4.74
C ASP A 38 -1.00 -7.89 5.97
N ALA A 39 -0.60 -8.92 6.74
CA ALA A 39 0.30 -8.76 7.87
C ALA A 39 1.74 -8.47 7.43
N TYR A 40 2.20 -9.09 6.34
CA TYR A 40 3.56 -8.93 5.85
C TYR A 40 3.85 -7.49 5.42
N TRP A 41 2.95 -6.88 4.63
CA TRP A 41 3.21 -5.54 4.10
C TRP A 41 3.12 -4.44 5.17
N SER A 42 2.51 -4.70 6.33
CA SER A 42 2.52 -3.76 7.45
C SER A 42 3.85 -3.77 8.22
N VAL A 43 4.62 -4.86 8.18
CA VAL A 43 5.85 -5.04 8.97
C VAL A 43 7.14 -4.90 8.17
N ILE A 44 7.12 -5.10 6.85
CA ILE A 44 8.33 -4.96 6.01
C ILE A 44 8.91 -3.53 6.01
N PRO A 45 8.12 -2.43 6.05
CA PRO A 45 8.68 -1.07 6.01
C PRO A 45 9.60 -0.70 7.18
N PRO A 46 9.27 -0.94 8.46
CA PRO A 46 10.20 -0.66 9.55
C PRO A 46 11.46 -1.55 9.49
N LEU A 47 11.35 -2.81 9.03
CA LEU A 47 12.51 -3.68 8.86
C LEU A 47 13.48 -3.15 7.81
N LEU A 48 12.98 -2.76 6.63
CA LEU A 48 13.80 -2.14 5.59
C LEU A 48 14.41 -0.82 6.06
N THR A 49 13.64 -0.01 6.80
CA THR A 49 14.12 1.27 7.36
C THR A 49 15.31 1.06 8.29
N CYS A 50 15.18 0.18 9.27
CA CYS A 50 16.25 -0.15 10.21
C CYS A 50 17.46 -0.76 9.50
N TYR A 51 17.23 -1.65 8.52
CA TYR A 51 18.30 -2.24 7.73
C TYR A 51 19.08 -1.19 6.92
N TRP A 52 18.39 -0.30 6.22
CA TRP A 52 19.04 0.77 5.45
C TRP A 52 19.76 1.77 6.33
N TRP A 53 19.21 2.10 7.49
CA TRP A 53 19.90 2.95 8.45
C TRP A 53 21.18 2.29 8.97
N ALA A 54 21.12 1.01 9.36
CA ALA A 54 22.30 0.27 9.81
C ALA A 54 23.39 0.11 8.73
N ARG A 55 23.00 0.18 7.45
CA ARG A 55 23.91 0.09 6.29
C ARG A 55 24.27 1.44 5.68
N GLY A 56 23.71 2.53 6.18
CA GLY A 56 23.99 3.89 5.73
C GLY A 56 25.43 4.31 6.02
N GLY A 57 25.99 5.16 5.16
CA GLY A 57 27.36 5.64 5.30
C GLY A 57 27.54 6.62 6.47
N LEU A 58 28.79 6.79 6.91
CA LEU A 58 29.17 7.86 7.84
C LEU A 58 28.85 9.22 7.20
N GLY A 59 28.10 10.09 7.90
CA GLY A 59 27.69 11.41 7.39
C GLY A 59 26.19 11.58 7.11
N VAL A 60 25.38 10.54 7.34
CA VAL A 60 23.91 10.68 7.39
C VAL A 60 23.49 11.37 8.71
N GLU A 61 22.59 12.34 8.60
CA GLU A 61 22.12 13.14 9.74
C GLU A 61 21.23 12.30 10.68
N GLN A 62 21.68 12.07 11.92
CA GLN A 62 20.98 11.18 12.86
C GLN A 62 19.55 11.63 13.19
N LEU A 63 19.31 12.92 13.34
CA LEU A 63 17.97 13.45 13.64
C LEU A 63 16.97 13.08 12.54
N ARG A 64 17.37 13.20 11.27
CA ARG A 64 16.56 12.81 10.12
C ARG A 64 16.21 11.31 10.14
N CYS A 65 17.19 10.45 10.43
CA CYS A 65 16.97 9.01 10.53
C CYS A 65 15.98 8.66 11.66
N TRP A 66 16.11 9.30 12.83
CA TRP A 66 15.17 9.13 13.94
C TRP A 66 13.76 9.57 13.55
N LEU A 67 13.60 10.76 12.98
CA LEU A 67 12.28 11.29 12.60
C LEU A 67 11.56 10.38 11.59
N VAL A 68 12.27 9.92 10.56
CA VAL A 68 11.69 9.02 9.54
C VAL A 68 11.41 7.64 10.13
N THR A 69 12.28 7.12 10.98
CA THR A 69 12.05 5.82 11.64
C THR A 69 10.81 5.87 12.53
N VAL A 70 10.67 6.90 13.36
CA VAL A 70 9.48 7.09 14.20
C VAL A 70 8.22 7.20 13.33
N LEU A 71 8.27 7.98 12.24
CA LEU A 71 7.14 8.11 11.32
C LEU A 71 6.71 6.76 10.73
N VAL A 72 7.67 5.97 10.21
CA VAL A 72 7.41 4.66 9.61
C VAL A 72 6.91 3.66 10.66
N VAL A 73 7.48 3.67 11.87
CA VAL A 73 7.05 2.80 12.97
C VAL A 73 5.64 3.14 13.42
N VAL A 74 5.31 4.43 13.63
CA VAL A 74 3.95 4.86 14.00
C VAL A 74 2.94 4.45 12.93
N TRP A 75 3.28 4.64 11.65
CA TRP A 75 2.46 4.18 10.53
C TRP A 75 2.26 2.66 10.56
N SER A 76 3.33 1.89 10.76
CA SER A 76 3.32 0.42 10.79
C SER A 76 2.50 -0.12 11.96
N VAL A 77 2.65 0.46 13.16
CA VAL A 77 1.86 0.09 14.35
C VAL A 77 0.39 0.39 14.13
N ARG A 78 0.05 1.58 13.63
CA ARG A 78 -1.35 1.96 13.34
C ARG A 78 -1.97 1.05 12.28
N LEU A 79 -1.23 0.70 11.23
CA LEU A 79 -1.71 -0.20 10.18
C LEU A 79 -1.88 -1.64 10.69
N THR A 80 -0.88 -2.15 11.41
CA THR A 80 -0.93 -3.48 12.05
C THR A 80 -2.08 -3.56 13.04
N GLY A 81 -2.29 -2.53 13.87
CA GLY A 81 -3.42 -2.47 14.80
C GLY A 81 -4.78 -2.50 14.10
N ASN A 82 -4.93 -1.77 12.98
CA ASN A 82 -6.13 -1.83 12.15
C ASN A 82 -6.35 -3.22 11.54
N TRP A 83 -5.28 -3.88 11.10
CA TRP A 83 -5.34 -5.25 10.59
C TRP A 83 -5.73 -6.25 11.70
N VAL A 84 -5.07 -6.22 12.86
CA VAL A 84 -5.36 -7.11 14.00
C VAL A 84 -6.82 -6.99 14.45
N TYR A 85 -7.35 -5.77 14.54
CA TYR A 85 -8.75 -5.55 14.92
C TYR A 85 -9.75 -6.16 13.92
N GLY A 86 -9.41 -6.14 12.63
CA GLY A 86 -10.26 -6.69 11.56
C GLY A 86 -10.04 -8.19 11.28
N PHE A 87 -8.93 -8.77 11.73
CA PHE A 87 -8.53 -10.13 11.39
C PHE A 87 -9.06 -11.15 12.40
N ALA A 88 -10.17 -11.80 12.05
CA ALA A 88 -10.84 -12.80 12.88
C ALA A 88 -10.14 -14.18 12.93
N GLY A 89 -8.96 -14.31 12.32
CA GLY A 89 -8.17 -15.55 12.26
C GLY A 89 -7.97 -16.09 10.84
N LEU A 90 -7.18 -17.16 10.71
CA LEU A 90 -6.77 -17.74 9.42
C LEU A 90 -7.92 -18.32 8.58
N HIS A 91 -9.11 -18.49 9.17
CA HIS A 91 -10.32 -18.87 8.44
C HIS A 91 -11.02 -17.68 7.76
N HIS A 92 -10.59 -16.45 8.05
CA HIS A 92 -11.14 -15.24 7.46
C HIS A 92 -10.17 -14.64 6.44
N GLU A 93 -10.63 -14.50 5.21
CA GLU A 93 -9.89 -13.85 4.14
C GLU A 93 -10.65 -12.60 3.65
N ASP A 94 -9.90 -11.57 3.27
CA ASP A 94 -10.47 -10.41 2.62
C ASP A 94 -11.15 -10.81 1.29
N TRP A 95 -12.42 -10.46 1.18
CA TRP A 95 -13.27 -10.68 0.01
C TRP A 95 -12.67 -10.17 -1.32
N ARG A 96 -11.79 -9.16 -1.31
CA ARG A 96 -11.12 -8.66 -2.51
C ARG A 96 -10.33 -9.78 -3.19
N TYR A 97 -9.66 -10.60 -2.39
CA TYR A 97 -8.84 -11.70 -2.87
C TYR A 97 -9.69 -12.81 -3.48
N ALA A 98 -10.80 -13.16 -2.83
CA ALA A 98 -11.80 -14.06 -3.40
C ALA A 98 -12.33 -13.55 -4.76
N LEU A 99 -12.68 -12.26 -4.85
CA LEU A 99 -13.16 -11.65 -6.08
C LEU A 99 -12.13 -11.71 -7.22
N PHE A 100 -10.85 -11.44 -6.93
CA PHE A 100 -9.79 -11.55 -7.92
C PHE A 100 -9.60 -12.99 -8.40
N ARG A 101 -9.65 -13.97 -7.51
CA ARG A 101 -9.53 -15.40 -7.85
C ARG A 101 -10.72 -15.92 -8.64
N GLU A 102 -11.94 -15.56 -8.26
CA GLU A 102 -13.16 -15.91 -9.00
C GLU A 102 -13.12 -15.40 -10.45
N ARG A 103 -12.60 -14.19 -10.66
CA ARG A 103 -12.41 -13.60 -12.00
C ARG A 103 -11.25 -14.23 -12.78
N ALA A 104 -10.26 -14.80 -12.10
CA ALA A 104 -9.07 -15.36 -12.72
C ALA A 104 -9.31 -16.74 -13.37
N GLY A 105 -10.29 -17.51 -12.86
CA GLY A 105 -10.57 -18.86 -13.35
C GLY A 105 -9.31 -19.74 -13.33
N ARG A 106 -8.92 -20.31 -14.48
CA ARG A 106 -7.73 -21.16 -14.61
C ARG A 106 -6.40 -20.46 -14.27
N TRP A 107 -6.40 -19.12 -14.26
CA TRP A 107 -5.22 -18.29 -13.98
C TRP A 107 -5.15 -17.87 -12.50
N GLU A 108 -5.96 -18.47 -11.62
CA GLU A 108 -5.99 -18.17 -10.17
C GLU A 108 -4.59 -18.06 -9.57
N PHE A 109 -3.74 -19.05 -9.80
CA PHE A 109 -2.38 -19.07 -9.25
C PHE A 109 -1.55 -17.85 -9.66
N VAL A 110 -1.60 -17.48 -10.95
CA VAL A 110 -0.84 -16.35 -11.49
C VAL A 110 -1.40 -15.03 -10.97
N VAL A 111 -2.73 -14.90 -10.92
CA VAL A 111 -3.37 -13.69 -10.40
C VAL A 111 -3.12 -13.51 -8.90
N ASP A 112 -3.17 -14.60 -8.13
CA ASP A 112 -2.88 -14.60 -6.70
C ASP A 112 -1.42 -14.21 -6.44
N LEU A 113 -0.46 -14.81 -7.14
CA LEU A 113 0.94 -14.44 -7.01
C LEU A 113 1.20 -13.00 -7.47
N VAL A 114 0.76 -12.61 -8.67
CA VAL A 114 1.13 -11.33 -9.26
C VAL A 114 0.30 -10.19 -8.68
N ALA A 115 -1.02 -10.26 -8.77
CA ALA A 115 -1.89 -9.13 -8.42
C ALA A 115 -2.08 -8.98 -6.90
N ILE A 116 -2.07 -10.08 -6.14
CA ILE A 116 -2.32 -10.03 -4.69
C ILE A 116 -1.02 -9.92 -3.89
N HIS A 117 0.10 -10.48 -4.37
CA HIS A 117 1.37 -10.46 -3.63
C HIS A 117 2.41 -9.53 -4.28
N LEU A 118 2.85 -9.80 -5.51
CA LEU A 118 3.99 -9.11 -6.12
C LEU A 118 3.72 -7.63 -6.44
N VAL A 119 2.55 -7.29 -6.97
CA VAL A 119 2.18 -5.91 -7.30
C VAL A 119 2.15 -5.05 -6.03
N PRO A 120 1.46 -5.45 -4.94
CA PRO A 120 1.54 -4.74 -3.67
C PRO A 120 2.96 -4.68 -3.09
N THR A 121 3.78 -5.72 -3.26
CA THR A 121 5.19 -5.72 -2.79
C THR A 121 5.96 -4.62 -3.51
N ALA A 122 5.85 -4.58 -4.84
CA ALA A 122 6.48 -3.54 -5.65
C ALA A 122 5.97 -2.14 -5.27
N GLN A 123 4.68 -1.96 -5.03
CA GLN A 123 4.10 -0.68 -4.62
C GLN A 123 4.66 -0.20 -3.27
N VAL A 124 4.73 -1.09 -2.27
CA VAL A 124 5.30 -0.77 -0.95
C VAL A 124 6.80 -0.45 -1.08
N PHE A 125 7.55 -1.26 -1.82
CA PHE A 125 8.97 -1.03 -2.04
C PHE A 125 9.24 0.31 -2.74
N LEU A 126 8.48 0.63 -3.79
CA LEU A 126 8.56 1.92 -4.49
C LEU A 126 8.20 3.09 -3.56
N GLY A 127 7.17 2.95 -2.73
CA GLY A 127 6.80 3.93 -1.71
C GLY A 127 7.87 4.15 -0.64
N MET A 128 8.76 3.17 -0.46
CA MET A 128 9.88 3.21 0.48
C MET A 128 11.17 3.79 -0.12
N LEU A 129 11.24 4.07 -1.42
CA LEU A 129 12.44 4.66 -2.06
C LEU A 129 12.86 6.01 -1.44
N PRO A 130 11.95 6.93 -1.06
CA PRO A 130 12.34 8.09 -0.30
C PRO A 130 13.02 7.71 1.02
N VAL A 131 12.45 6.75 1.77
CA VAL A 131 13.06 6.30 3.03
C VAL A 131 14.46 5.74 2.79
N TYR A 132 14.66 4.92 1.75
CA TYR A 132 15.99 4.43 1.36
C TYR A 132 17.00 5.57 1.16
N VAL A 133 16.65 6.60 0.39
CA VAL A 133 17.52 7.76 0.15
C VAL A 133 17.83 8.48 1.47
N CYS A 134 16.81 8.69 2.30
CA CYS A 134 16.92 9.34 3.61
C CYS A 134 17.96 8.69 4.52
N MET A 135 17.98 7.35 4.50
CA MET A 135 18.78 6.50 5.38
C MET A 135 20.20 6.25 4.87
N THR A 136 20.43 6.37 3.55
CA THR A 136 21.68 5.90 2.92
C THR A 136 22.52 7.01 2.31
N HIS A 137 21.94 8.17 2.00
CA HIS A 137 22.65 9.26 1.31
C HIS A 137 22.95 10.44 2.26
N PRO A 138 24.21 10.92 2.32
CA PRO A 138 24.56 12.18 2.98
C PRO A 138 23.91 13.37 2.26
N GLY A 139 23.48 14.38 3.03
CA GLY A 139 22.79 15.57 2.49
C GLY A 139 22.10 16.35 3.59
N ARG A 140 21.90 17.67 3.41
CA ARG A 140 21.25 18.54 4.41
C ARG A 140 19.73 18.48 4.30
N GLY A 141 19.06 17.97 5.34
CA GLY A 141 17.71 18.34 5.75
C GLY A 141 16.50 17.65 5.09
N VAL A 142 15.35 17.84 5.74
CA VAL A 142 13.96 17.50 5.34
C VAL A 142 13.54 18.17 4.01
N SER A 143 14.37 19.07 3.48
CA SER A 143 14.18 19.84 2.25
C SER A 143 14.05 19.00 0.99
N TRP A 144 14.58 17.76 0.95
CA TRP A 144 14.37 16.87 -0.20
C TRP A 144 13.07 16.04 -0.08
N LEU A 145 12.55 15.82 1.15
CA LEU A 145 11.20 15.27 1.38
C LEU A 145 10.12 16.32 1.07
N ALA A 146 10.33 17.57 1.49
CA ALA A 146 9.57 18.72 1.01
C ALA A 146 9.80 18.93 -0.50
N GLY A 147 11.03 18.66 -0.95
CA GLY A 147 11.48 18.69 -2.33
C GLY A 147 10.75 17.69 -3.20
N LEU A 148 10.39 16.48 -2.76
CA LEU A 148 9.58 15.51 -3.52
C LEU A 148 8.12 15.94 -3.65
N ALA A 149 7.56 16.53 -2.59
CA ALA A 149 6.23 17.14 -2.63
C ALA A 149 6.20 18.39 -3.54
N LEU A 150 7.30 19.14 -3.62
CA LEU A 150 7.47 20.33 -4.47
C LEU A 150 8.07 20.03 -5.86
N PHE A 151 8.79 18.91 -6.07
CA PHE A 151 9.47 18.55 -7.33
C PHE A 151 8.46 18.21 -8.40
N GLY A 152 7.35 17.56 -8.06
CA GLY A 152 6.29 17.29 -9.03
C GLY A 152 5.71 18.58 -9.65
N VAL A 153 5.74 19.68 -8.90
CA VAL A 153 5.25 21.00 -9.35
C VAL A 153 6.37 21.87 -9.94
N ALA A 154 7.59 21.79 -9.39
CA ALA A 154 8.73 22.63 -9.76
C ALA A 154 9.62 22.05 -10.88
N ALA A 155 9.74 20.73 -11.00
CA ALA A 155 10.60 20.09 -12.01
C ALA A 155 10.01 20.16 -13.42
N ALA A 156 8.69 20.34 -13.52
CA ALA A 156 7.99 20.44 -14.79
C ALA A 156 6.68 21.24 -14.68
N PRO A 157 6.74 22.57 -14.51
CA PRO A 157 5.55 23.41 -14.33
C PRO A 157 4.55 23.30 -15.49
N GLY A 158 5.05 23.12 -16.72
CA GLY A 158 4.23 22.88 -17.92
C GLY A 158 3.59 21.48 -17.99
N GLN A 159 3.96 20.55 -17.11
CA GLN A 159 3.36 19.22 -16.97
C GLN A 159 2.48 19.12 -15.71
N ALA A 160 2.33 20.18 -14.92
CA ALA A 160 1.44 20.20 -13.75
C ALA A 160 -0.01 19.83 -14.09
N TRP A 161 -0.42 19.95 -15.36
CA TRP A 161 -1.72 19.47 -15.83
C TRP A 161 -1.93 17.96 -15.67
N TRP A 162 -0.86 17.15 -15.61
CA TRP A 162 -0.93 15.73 -15.26
C TRP A 162 -1.40 15.50 -13.82
N LEU A 163 -1.28 16.49 -12.92
CA LEU A 163 -1.90 16.41 -11.59
C LEU A 163 -3.42 16.43 -11.70
N PHE A 164 -3.98 17.24 -12.62
CA PHE A 164 -5.41 17.23 -12.91
C PHE A 164 -5.84 15.95 -13.63
N VAL A 165 -5.04 15.45 -14.58
CA VAL A 165 -5.30 14.14 -15.21
C VAL A 165 -5.27 13.01 -14.17
N GLY A 166 -4.28 13.02 -13.27
CA GLY A 166 -4.18 12.08 -12.17
C GLY A 166 -5.37 12.18 -11.21
N ALA A 167 -5.79 13.39 -10.86
CA ALA A 167 -6.99 13.61 -10.05
C ALA A 167 -8.27 13.11 -10.75
N VAL A 168 -8.42 13.38 -12.05
CA VAL A 168 -9.55 12.90 -12.87
C VAL A 168 -9.53 11.38 -13.00
N ALA A 169 -8.37 10.79 -13.29
CA ALA A 169 -8.20 9.34 -13.38
C ALA A 169 -8.49 8.65 -12.03
N MET A 170 -8.02 9.24 -10.93
CA MET A 170 -8.29 8.74 -9.59
C MET A 170 -9.78 8.86 -9.23
N LEU A 171 -10.43 9.97 -9.58
CA LEU A 171 -11.87 10.14 -9.44
C LEU A 171 -12.65 9.13 -10.29
N ALA A 172 -12.24 8.91 -11.54
CA ALA A 172 -12.85 7.92 -12.44
C ALA A 172 -12.70 6.50 -11.90
N MET A 173 -11.53 6.14 -11.37
CA MET A 173 -11.30 4.86 -10.71
C MET A 173 -12.19 4.69 -9.47
N PHE A 174 -12.31 5.73 -8.64
CA PHE A 174 -13.19 5.67 -7.46
C PHE A 174 -14.65 5.49 -7.86
N LEU A 175 -15.15 6.24 -8.84
CA LEU A 175 -16.55 6.19 -9.27
C LEU A 175 -16.88 4.95 -10.10
N GLY A 176 -15.95 4.47 -10.93
CA GLY A 176 -16.18 3.38 -11.88
C GLY A 176 -15.85 2.00 -11.32
N ALA A 177 -14.88 1.90 -10.41
CA ALA A 177 -14.43 0.61 -9.89
C ALA A 177 -14.57 0.51 -8.37
N SER A 178 -13.97 1.43 -7.61
CA SER A 178 -13.83 1.26 -6.16
C SER A 178 -15.17 1.34 -5.40
N ILE A 179 -15.94 2.41 -5.61
CA ILE A 179 -17.23 2.63 -4.93
C ILE A 179 -18.27 1.58 -5.36
N PRO A 180 -18.48 1.29 -6.66
CA PRO A 180 -19.44 0.27 -7.08
C PRO A 180 -19.16 -1.09 -6.44
N MET A 181 -17.89 -1.47 -6.35
CA MET A 181 -17.48 -2.73 -5.75
C MET A 181 -17.79 -2.79 -4.24
N MET A 182 -17.57 -1.69 -3.51
CA MET A 182 -17.92 -1.59 -2.08
C MET A 182 -19.44 -1.53 -1.83
N GLU A 183 -20.19 -0.83 -2.69
CA GLU A 183 -21.65 -0.73 -2.59
C GLU A 183 -22.32 -2.08 -2.84
N GLN A 184 -21.90 -2.83 -3.87
CA GLN A 184 -22.42 -4.18 -4.16
C GLN A 184 -22.30 -5.12 -2.96
N ARG A 185 -21.13 -5.14 -2.30
CA ARG A 185 -20.93 -5.94 -1.08
C ARG A 185 -21.83 -5.47 0.07
N SER A 186 -21.99 -4.16 0.24
CA SER A 186 -22.81 -3.61 1.31
C SER A 186 -24.30 -3.91 1.11
N LEU A 187 -24.77 -3.92 -0.14
CA LEU A 187 -26.12 -4.34 -0.50
C LEU A 187 -26.40 -5.81 -0.16
N GLN A 188 -25.41 -6.69 -0.35
CA GLN A 188 -25.53 -8.12 0.01
C GLN A 188 -25.56 -8.35 1.53
N ARG A 189 -24.84 -7.53 2.31
CA ARG A 189 -24.67 -7.75 3.77
C ARG A 189 -25.64 -6.99 4.65
N ARG A 190 -26.21 -5.88 4.17
CA ARG A 190 -27.01 -4.96 5.00
C ARG A 190 -28.40 -4.76 4.39
N PRO A 191 -29.45 -5.38 4.95
CA PRO A 191 -30.83 -5.12 4.56
C PRO A 191 -31.12 -3.62 4.65
N GLY A 192 -31.64 -3.01 3.59
CA GLY A 192 -31.98 -1.58 3.55
C GLY A 192 -30.84 -0.62 3.16
N TYR A 193 -29.63 -1.11 2.83
CA TYR A 193 -28.51 -0.27 2.37
C TYR A 193 -28.82 0.47 1.06
N GLN A 194 -29.76 -0.04 0.26
CA GLN A 194 -30.29 0.64 -0.93
C GLN A 194 -30.80 2.05 -0.59
N SER A 195 -31.39 2.25 0.60
CA SER A 195 -31.89 3.54 1.04
C SER A 195 -30.78 4.51 1.46
N VAL A 196 -29.58 4.01 1.78
CA VAL A 196 -28.38 4.82 2.03
C VAL A 196 -27.81 5.30 0.69
N ILE A 197 -27.69 4.41 -0.29
CA ILE A 197 -27.24 4.77 -1.65
C ILE A 197 -28.17 5.82 -2.28
N ALA A 198 -29.48 5.71 -2.05
CA ALA A 198 -30.45 6.66 -2.58
C ALA A 198 -30.39 8.05 -1.92
N ARG A 199 -29.97 8.12 -0.65
CA ARG A 199 -30.03 9.36 0.15
C ARG A 199 -28.69 10.08 0.24
N VAL A 200 -27.59 9.35 0.28
CA VAL A 200 -26.25 9.88 0.53
C VAL A 200 -25.49 10.02 -0.79
N PRO A 201 -25.12 11.26 -1.20
CA PRO A 201 -24.30 11.43 -2.39
C PRO A 201 -22.92 10.79 -2.19
N ARG A 202 -22.40 10.15 -3.25
CA ARG A 202 -21.15 9.36 -3.19
C ARG A 202 -19.89 10.16 -2.82
N PHE A 203 -19.83 11.46 -3.11
CA PHE A 203 -18.59 12.24 -2.97
C PHE A 203 -18.79 13.69 -2.55
N VAL A 204 -19.71 14.40 -3.22
CA VAL A 204 -20.00 15.79 -2.85
C VAL A 204 -20.89 15.77 -1.61
N PRO A 205 -20.47 16.33 -0.46
CA PRO A 205 -21.32 16.41 0.72
C PRO A 205 -22.49 17.34 0.43
N ARG A 206 -23.61 16.77 0.02
CA ARG A 206 -24.89 17.47 -0.18
C ARG A 206 -25.87 16.96 0.88
N PRO A 207 -26.83 17.79 1.32
CA PRO A 207 -27.84 17.36 2.27
C PRO A 207 -28.55 16.08 1.77
N PRO A 208 -28.86 15.11 2.66
CA PRO A 208 -29.50 13.87 2.26
C PRO A 208 -30.83 14.14 1.57
N ARG A 209 -31.10 13.44 0.46
CA ARG A 209 -32.41 13.54 -0.21
C ARG A 209 -33.49 12.98 0.71
N ARG A 210 -34.57 13.75 0.94
CA ARG A 210 -35.77 13.23 1.61
C ARG A 210 -36.42 12.21 0.67
N THR A 211 -36.45 10.94 1.05
CA THR A 211 -37.34 9.96 0.42
C THR A 211 -38.78 10.34 0.75
N ALA A 212 -39.62 10.52 -0.26
CA ALA A 212 -41.06 10.55 -0.07
C ALA A 212 -41.48 9.22 0.57
N ALA A 213 -42.30 9.31 1.62
CA ALA A 213 -42.88 8.17 2.31
C ALA A 213 -43.87 7.44 1.40
#